data_AF-A0A7H5A7A0-F1
#
_entry.id   AF-A0A7H5A7A0-F1
#
_cell.length_a   1.000
_cell.length_b   1.000
_cell.length_c   1.000
_cell.angle_alpha   90.00
_cell.angle_beta   90.00
_cell.angle_gamma   90.00
#
_symmetry.space_group_name_H-M   'P 1'
#
loop_
_entity.id
_entity.type
_entity.pdbx_description
1 polymer ?
#
loop_
_entity_poly.entity_id
_entity_poly.type
_entity_poly.pdbx_seq_one_letter_code
_entity_poly.pdbx_strand_id
1 'polypeptide(L)'
;MDDSIKHVEINGRKFCVVRMSAFDAIHFNLRVAEILAKHGISQVESILSMSSKIFGVLNREDHDELLFTLLAKSRAQLVDNGEFLDSWDAVNTNFTAANIADVYLVALECLKLSILPVTAGLKKNIGLDTAGTMQGAMRQLFSALLKTLTEPSAQNLSSGE
;
A
#
# COMPACT_ATOMS: atom_id res chain seq x y z
N MET A 1 1.49 -19.12 -17.95
CA MET A 1 2.19 -18.90 -16.67
C MET A 1 1.12 -18.65 -15.64
N ASP A 2 1.27 -19.19 -14.43
CA ASP A 2 0.31 -18.90 -13.36
C ASP A 2 0.54 -17.46 -12.90
N ASP A 3 -0.33 -16.53 -13.31
CA ASP A 3 -0.23 -15.10 -12.96
C ASP A 3 -0.50 -14.85 -11.46
N SER A 4 -0.59 -15.91 -10.65
CA SER A 4 -0.78 -15.88 -9.21
C SER A 4 0.47 -15.47 -8.46
N ILE A 5 1.67 -15.62 -9.01
CA ILE A 5 2.93 -15.23 -8.33
C ILE A 5 3.64 -14.17 -9.17
N LYS A 6 3.97 -13.04 -8.54
CA LYS A 6 4.72 -11.96 -9.14
C LYS A 6 6.05 -11.77 -8.40
N HIS A 7 7.13 -11.83 -9.16
CA HIS A 7 8.44 -11.38 -8.70
C HIS A 7 8.59 -9.90 -9.03
N VAL A 8 9.08 -9.13 -8.06
CA VAL A 8 9.26 -7.67 -8.16
C VAL A 8 10.67 -7.33 -7.72
N GLU A 9 11.32 -6.42 -8.43
CA GLU A 9 12.57 -5.82 -8.00
C GLU A 9 12.33 -4.35 -7.62
N ILE A 10 12.70 -3.98 -6.39
CA ILE A 10 12.59 -2.61 -5.86
C ILE A 10 13.96 -2.23 -5.31
N ASN A 11 14.55 -1.16 -5.84
CA ASN A 11 15.83 -0.62 -5.38
C ASN A 11 16.94 -1.68 -5.22
N GLY A 12 16.99 -2.64 -6.16
CA GLY A 12 17.98 -3.73 -6.19
C GLY A 12 17.68 -4.92 -5.28
N ARG A 13 16.57 -4.90 -4.53
CA ARG A 13 16.10 -6.03 -3.71
C ARG A 13 14.96 -6.76 -4.41
N LYS A 14 14.95 -8.09 -4.26
CA LYS A 14 13.96 -8.96 -4.90
C LYS A 14 12.88 -9.39 -3.92
N PHE A 15 11.64 -9.29 -4.37
CA PHE A 15 10.45 -9.63 -3.63
C PHE A 15 9.59 -10.61 -4.42
N CYS A 16 8.88 -11.44 -3.70
CA CYS A 16 7.82 -12.29 -4.22
C CYS A 16 6.50 -11.87 -3.58
N VAL A 17 5.47 -11.67 -4.40
CA VAL A 17 4.10 -11.41 -3.94
C VAL A 17 3.16 -12.37 -4.65
N VAL A 18 2.24 -12.94 -3.88
CA VAL A 18 1.22 -13.88 -4.33
C VAL A 18 -0.11 -13.14 -4.42
N ARG A 19 -0.85 -13.38 -5.50
CA ARG A 19 -2.18 -12.84 -5.71
C ARG A 19 -3.12 -13.36 -4.63
N MET A 20 -3.82 -12.45 -3.97
CA MET A 20 -4.86 -12.79 -3.01
C MET A 20 -6.03 -13.48 -3.71
N SER A 21 -6.79 -14.26 -2.95
CA SER A 21 -8.10 -14.71 -3.42
C SER A 21 -9.03 -13.52 -3.68
N ALA A 22 -10.01 -13.68 -4.57
CA ALA A 22 -10.99 -12.63 -4.82
C ALA A 22 -11.78 -12.24 -3.56
N PHE A 23 -12.05 -13.22 -2.67
CA PHE A 23 -12.71 -12.97 -1.39
C PHE A 23 -11.85 -12.15 -0.44
N ASP A 24 -10.56 -12.49 -0.28
CA ASP A 24 -9.66 -11.69 0.55
C ASP A 24 -9.52 -10.26 0.00
N ALA A 25 -9.48 -10.09 -1.32
CA ALA A 25 -9.41 -8.77 -1.95
C ALA A 25 -10.70 -7.94 -1.70
N ILE A 26 -11.87 -8.57 -1.74
CA ILE A 26 -13.15 -7.92 -1.40
C ILE A 26 -13.17 -7.52 0.07
N HIS A 27 -12.81 -8.43 0.99
CA HIS A 27 -12.76 -8.14 2.42
C HIS A 27 -11.78 -7.00 2.73
N PHE A 28 -10.62 -6.98 2.08
CA PHE A 28 -9.67 -5.88 2.20
C PHE A 28 -10.28 -4.54 1.76
N ASN A 29 -10.97 -4.51 0.61
CA ASN A 29 -11.66 -3.31 0.14
C ASN A 29 -12.74 -2.82 1.12
N LEU A 30 -13.56 -3.74 1.63
CA LEU A 30 -14.58 -3.43 2.63
C LEU A 30 -13.93 -2.85 3.90
N ARG A 31 -12.82 -3.45 4.34
CA ARG A 31 -12.12 -2.98 5.53
C ARG A 31 -11.53 -1.58 5.37
N VAL A 32 -10.95 -1.28 4.20
CA VAL A 32 -10.51 0.09 3.90
C VAL A 32 -11.70 1.06 3.91
N ALA A 33 -12.84 0.67 3.33
CA ALA A 33 -14.04 1.50 3.34
C ALA A 33 -14.52 1.81 4.78
N GLU A 34 -14.54 0.80 5.65
CA GLU A 34 -14.90 0.95 7.06
C GLU A 34 -13.96 1.91 7.79
N ILE A 35 -12.64 1.77 7.59
CA ILE A 35 -11.64 2.65 8.20
C ILE A 35 -11.82 4.09 7.70
N LEU A 36 -12.00 4.30 6.40
CA LEU A 36 -12.26 5.63 5.84
C LEU A 36 -13.55 6.24 6.41
N ALA A 37 -14.62 5.45 6.52
CA ALA A 37 -15.89 5.90 7.09
C ALA A 37 -15.80 6.26 8.58
N LYS A 38 -15.10 5.44 9.39
CA LYS A 38 -14.78 5.71 10.81
C LYS A 38 -14.13 7.08 10.99
N HIS A 39 -13.34 7.49 10.01
CA HIS A 39 -12.60 8.74 9.97
C HIS A 39 -13.33 9.89 9.28
N GLY A 40 -14.63 9.74 9.00
CA GLY A 40 -15.46 10.78 8.40
C GLY A 40 -15.16 11.05 6.92
N ILE A 41 -14.45 10.15 6.24
CA ILE A 41 -14.11 10.26 4.83
C ILE A 41 -15.20 9.57 4.01
N SER A 42 -16.24 10.32 3.63
CA SER A 42 -17.43 9.79 2.94
C SER A 42 -17.43 10.00 1.42
N GLN A 43 -16.69 10.98 0.89
CA GLN A 43 -16.50 11.20 -0.55
C GLN A 43 -15.09 11.71 -0.88
N VAL A 44 -14.56 11.21 -2.00
CA VAL A 44 -13.27 11.59 -2.57
C VAL A 44 -13.50 12.75 -3.55
N GLU A 45 -13.41 13.99 -3.08
CA GLU A 45 -13.58 15.17 -3.96
C GLU A 45 -12.36 15.40 -4.87
N SER A 46 -11.14 15.10 -4.42
CA SER A 46 -9.95 15.11 -5.29
C SER A 46 -8.78 14.33 -4.69
N ILE A 47 -7.94 13.83 -5.59
CA ILE A 47 -6.76 12.98 -5.36
C ILE A 47 -5.70 13.65 -4.44
N LEU A 48 -5.49 14.96 -4.57
CA LEU A 48 -4.45 15.69 -3.82
C LEU A 48 -4.90 16.17 -2.44
N SER A 49 -6.19 16.45 -2.26
CA SER A 49 -6.74 16.88 -0.96
C SER A 49 -6.90 15.72 0.03
N MET A 50 -6.79 14.47 -0.45
CA MET A 50 -6.83 13.26 0.36
C MET A 50 -5.49 12.85 0.95
N SER A 51 -4.38 13.05 0.24
CA SER A 51 -3.07 12.63 0.73
C SER A 51 -2.71 13.31 2.06
N SER A 52 -3.09 14.56 2.27
CA SER A 52 -2.84 15.25 3.55
C SER A 52 -3.83 14.87 4.65
N LYS A 53 -5.12 14.69 4.31
CA LYS A 53 -6.16 14.27 5.27
C LYS A 53 -5.96 12.84 5.75
N ILE A 54 -5.67 11.90 4.85
CA ILE A 54 -5.48 10.50 5.21
C ILE A 54 -4.23 10.32 6.11
N PHE A 55 -3.18 11.12 5.87
CA PHE A 55 -2.00 11.17 6.72
C PHE A 55 -2.26 11.69 8.13
N GLY A 56 -3.04 12.75 8.24
CA GLY A 56 -3.39 13.34 9.53
C GLY A 56 -4.45 12.57 10.30
N VAL A 57 -5.13 11.61 9.64
CA VAL A 57 -6.36 10.99 10.17
C VAL A 57 -6.21 9.49 10.43
N LEU A 58 -5.40 8.75 9.66
CA LEU A 58 -5.08 7.37 10.04
C LEU A 58 -4.23 7.36 11.30
N ASN A 59 -4.77 6.78 12.37
CA ASN A 59 -3.96 6.44 13.52
C ASN A 59 -2.99 5.30 13.16
N ARG A 60 -2.00 5.08 14.03
CA ARG A 60 -1.02 4.00 13.84
C ARG A 60 -1.68 2.63 13.67
N GLU A 61 -2.73 2.34 14.42
CA GLU A 61 -3.39 1.04 14.41
C GLU A 61 -4.04 0.73 13.06
N ASP A 62 -4.81 1.67 12.51
CA ASP A 62 -5.49 1.52 11.23
C ASP A 62 -4.47 1.47 10.07
N HIS A 63 -3.36 2.23 10.18
CA HIS A 63 -2.25 2.14 9.24
C HIS A 63 -1.61 0.74 9.23
N ASP A 64 -1.23 0.25 10.42
CA ASP A 64 -0.54 -1.03 10.59
C ASP A 64 -1.45 -2.17 10.12
N GLU A 65 -2.74 -2.10 10.46
CA GLU A 65 -3.75 -3.06 10.01
C GLU A 65 -3.81 -3.15 8.48
N LEU A 66 -3.92 -2.02 7.79
CA LEU A 66 -4.03 -2.00 6.33
C LEU A 66 -2.76 -2.50 5.66
N LEU A 67 -1.59 -2.06 6.13
CA LEU A 67 -0.30 -2.48 5.57
C LEU A 67 -0.09 -3.98 5.73
N PHE A 68 -0.20 -4.50 6.95
CA PHE A 68 0.14 -5.90 7.21
C PHE A 68 -0.94 -6.87 6.76
N THR A 69 -2.22 -6.48 6.75
CA THR A 69 -3.26 -7.31 6.12
C THR A 69 -2.94 -7.52 4.65
N LEU A 70 -2.55 -6.46 3.94
CA LEU A 70 -2.24 -6.52 2.52
C LEU A 70 -0.99 -7.38 2.24
N LEU A 71 0.09 -7.15 2.98
CA LEU A 71 1.35 -7.87 2.82
C LEU A 71 1.21 -9.35 3.20
N ALA A 72 0.56 -9.65 4.33
CA ALA A 72 0.36 -11.02 4.81
C ALA A 72 -0.53 -11.84 3.86
N LYS A 73 -1.67 -11.27 3.43
CA LYS A 73 -2.58 -11.95 2.49
C LYS A 73 -1.96 -12.14 1.11
N SER A 74 -1.07 -11.24 0.71
CA SER A 74 -0.30 -11.38 -0.52
C SER A 74 0.98 -12.21 -0.32
N ARG A 75 1.21 -12.78 0.88
CA ARG A 75 2.42 -13.54 1.22
C ARG A 75 3.69 -12.83 0.75
N ALA A 76 3.73 -11.52 0.93
CA ALA A 76 4.85 -10.69 0.48
C ALA A 76 6.12 -11.12 1.19
N GLN A 77 7.15 -11.46 0.42
CA GLN A 77 8.34 -12.11 0.92
C GLN A 77 9.59 -11.52 0.26
N LEU A 78 10.64 -11.37 1.05
CA LEU A 78 12.00 -11.15 0.53
C LEU A 78 12.52 -12.44 -0.08
N VAL A 79 12.96 -12.37 -1.34
CA VAL A 79 13.49 -13.56 -2.03
C VAL A 79 14.85 -13.98 -1.46
N ASP A 80 15.64 -13.02 -1.00
CA ASP A 80 17.03 -13.25 -0.59
C ASP A 80 17.15 -14.14 0.66
N ASN A 81 16.24 -13.97 1.62
CA ASN A 81 16.25 -14.71 2.89
C ASN A 81 14.95 -15.47 3.17
N GLY A 82 13.93 -15.34 2.32
CA GLY A 82 12.64 -16.00 2.49
C GLY A 82 11.79 -15.42 3.64
N GLU A 83 12.08 -14.22 4.13
CA GLU A 83 11.32 -13.65 5.23
C GLU A 83 10.03 -12.96 4.76
N PHE A 84 8.92 -13.23 5.46
CA PHE A 84 7.63 -12.61 5.17
C PHE A 84 7.53 -11.22 5.77
N LEU A 85 6.93 -10.28 5.03
CA LEU A 85 6.77 -8.88 5.42
C LEU A 85 5.42 -8.65 6.15
N ASP A 86 5.09 -9.50 7.11
CA ASP A 86 3.76 -9.54 7.74
C ASP A 86 3.67 -8.82 9.09
N SER A 87 4.78 -8.26 9.58
CA SER A 87 4.85 -7.61 10.88
C SER A 87 5.94 -6.54 10.94
N TRP A 88 5.84 -5.65 11.91
CA TRP A 88 6.89 -4.67 12.18
C TRP A 88 8.20 -5.32 12.58
N ASP A 89 8.18 -6.46 13.27
CA ASP A 89 9.41 -7.16 13.67
C ASP A 89 10.17 -7.65 12.43
N ALA A 90 9.46 -8.26 11.47
CA ALA A 90 10.06 -8.67 10.20
C ALA A 90 10.57 -7.46 9.39
N VAL A 91 9.79 -6.37 9.36
CA VAL A 91 10.19 -5.14 8.67
C VAL A 91 11.44 -4.52 9.33
N ASN A 92 11.48 -4.38 10.65
CA ASN A 92 12.60 -3.77 11.36
C ASN A 92 13.87 -4.63 11.28
N THR A 93 13.75 -5.93 11.08
CA THR A 93 14.88 -6.84 10.87
C THR A 93 15.49 -6.67 9.47
N ASN A 94 14.66 -6.36 8.47
CA ASN A 94 15.06 -6.37 7.06
C ASN A 94 15.22 -4.99 6.42
N PHE A 95 14.77 -3.93 7.09
CA PHE A 95 14.76 -2.58 6.57
C PHE A 95 15.36 -1.63 7.60
N THR A 96 15.98 -0.58 7.08
CA THR A 96 16.54 0.54 7.84
C THR A 96 15.76 1.79 7.49
N ALA A 97 15.99 2.88 8.23
CA ALA A 97 15.38 4.18 7.92
C ALA A 97 15.62 4.62 6.46
N ALA A 98 16.74 4.23 5.84
CA ALA A 98 17.08 4.60 4.47
C ALA A 98 16.25 3.86 3.40
N ASN A 99 15.68 2.69 3.70
CA ASN A 99 14.99 1.86 2.72
C ASN A 99 13.60 1.39 3.18
N ILE A 100 13.10 1.88 4.31
CA ILE A 100 11.77 1.55 4.84
C ILE A 100 10.64 1.88 3.85
N ALA A 101 10.86 2.85 2.97
CA ALA A 101 9.93 3.19 1.89
C ALA A 101 9.66 2.00 0.94
N ASP A 102 10.63 1.08 0.79
CA ASP A 102 10.50 -0.08 -0.11
C ASP A 102 9.34 -1.00 0.30
N VAL A 103 9.04 -1.12 1.61
CA VAL A 103 7.90 -1.90 2.11
C VAL A 103 6.58 -1.40 1.53
N TYR A 104 6.43 -0.08 1.44
CA TYR A 104 5.23 0.53 0.85
C TYR A 104 5.18 0.39 -0.67
N LEU A 105 6.34 0.34 -1.34
CA LEU A 105 6.41 -0.02 -2.77
C LEU A 105 5.98 -1.47 -2.99
N VAL A 106 6.38 -2.40 -2.12
CA VAL A 106 5.91 -3.80 -2.17
C VAL A 106 4.40 -3.87 -1.93
N ALA A 107 3.87 -3.12 -0.96
CA ALA A 107 2.43 -3.03 -0.72
C ALA A 107 1.67 -2.50 -1.96
N LEU A 108 2.20 -1.48 -2.65
CA LEU A 108 1.62 -1.00 -3.90
C LEU A 108 1.56 -2.09 -4.98
N GLU A 109 2.58 -2.95 -5.07
CA GLU A 109 2.56 -4.08 -6.01
C GLU A 109 1.53 -5.14 -5.62
N CYS A 110 1.32 -5.38 -4.32
CA CYS A 110 0.25 -6.23 -3.81
C CYS A 110 -1.13 -5.70 -4.23
N LEU A 111 -1.37 -4.39 -4.11
CA LEU A 111 -2.62 -3.76 -4.59
C LEU A 111 -2.82 -3.97 -6.09
N LYS A 112 -1.78 -3.72 -6.90
CA LYS A 112 -1.84 -3.87 -8.36
C LYS A 112 -2.17 -5.29 -8.78
N LEU A 113 -1.58 -6.28 -8.11
CA LEU A 113 -1.75 -7.69 -8.44
C LEU A 113 -3.12 -8.23 -7.99
N SER A 114 -3.56 -7.85 -6.78
CA SER A 114 -4.67 -8.53 -6.10
C SER A 114 -5.96 -7.71 -6.11
N ILE A 115 -5.87 -6.41 -5.79
CA ILE A 115 -7.05 -5.58 -5.53
C ILE A 115 -7.60 -4.97 -6.81
N LEU A 116 -6.73 -4.38 -7.65
CA LEU A 116 -7.16 -3.69 -8.87
C LEU A 116 -7.98 -4.59 -9.82
N PRO A 117 -7.58 -5.84 -10.10
CA PRO A 117 -8.32 -6.69 -11.03
C PRO A 117 -9.71 -7.07 -10.49
N VAL A 118 -9.83 -7.33 -9.18
CA VAL A 118 -11.10 -7.68 -8.53
C VAL A 118 -12.07 -6.51 -8.57
N THR A 119 -11.59 -5.32 -8.20
CA THR A 119 -12.38 -4.09 -8.25
C THR A 119 -12.85 -3.77 -9.67
N ALA A 120 -11.98 -3.92 -10.68
CA ALA A 120 -12.35 -3.75 -12.08
C ALA A 120 -13.41 -4.79 -12.53
N GLY A 121 -13.27 -6.04 -12.08
CA GLY A 121 -14.24 -7.12 -12.32
C GLY A 121 -15.62 -6.82 -11.73
N LEU A 122 -15.69 -6.33 -10.49
CA LEU A 122 -16.95 -5.96 -9.84
C LEU A 122 -17.67 -4.83 -10.59
N LYS A 123 -16.94 -3.76 -10.95
CA LYS A 123 -17.50 -2.66 -11.74
C LYS A 123 -18.05 -3.15 -13.07
N LYS A 124 -17.28 -3.97 -13.79
CA LYS A 124 -17.66 -4.50 -15.10
C LYS A 124 -18.87 -5.44 -15.03
N ASN A 125 -18.92 -6.33 -14.04
CA ASN A 125 -19.85 -7.44 -14.03
C ASN A 125 -21.18 -7.14 -13.33
N ILE A 126 -21.17 -6.25 -12.32
CA ILE A 126 -22.35 -5.95 -11.51
C ILE A 126 -22.63 -4.45 -11.35
N GLY A 127 -21.91 -3.58 -12.08
CA GLY A 127 -22.11 -2.13 -12.05
C GLY A 127 -21.78 -1.49 -10.69
N LEU A 128 -21.14 -2.23 -9.79
CA LEU A 128 -20.81 -1.74 -8.46
C LEU A 128 -19.64 -0.75 -8.56
N ASP A 129 -19.94 0.55 -8.48
CA ASP A 129 -18.95 1.63 -8.50
C ASP A 129 -18.34 1.87 -7.10
N THR A 130 -17.94 0.80 -6.43
CA THR A 130 -17.05 0.84 -5.26
C THR A 130 -15.62 1.24 -5.65
N ALA A 131 -15.33 1.27 -6.95
CA ALA A 131 -14.01 1.32 -7.55
C ALA A 131 -13.38 2.72 -7.63
N GLY A 132 -14.16 3.75 -7.99
CA GLY A 132 -13.60 5.08 -8.28
C GLY A 132 -12.98 5.77 -7.06
N THR A 133 -13.66 5.68 -5.93
CA THR A 133 -13.29 6.32 -4.65
C THR A 133 -12.22 5.53 -3.89
N MET A 134 -12.33 4.19 -3.76
CA MET A 134 -11.37 3.39 -2.97
C MET A 134 -10.04 3.12 -3.68
N GLN A 135 -10.05 2.89 -5.00
CA GLN A 135 -8.81 2.63 -5.75
C GLN A 135 -7.88 3.85 -5.77
N GLY A 136 -8.47 5.03 -5.98
CA GLY A 136 -7.75 6.30 -5.87
C GLY A 136 -7.21 6.50 -4.46
N ALA A 137 -8.05 6.27 -3.44
CA ALA A 137 -7.71 6.42 -2.04
C ALA A 137 -6.53 5.56 -1.60
N MET A 138 -6.55 4.25 -1.88
CA MET A 138 -5.49 3.35 -1.44
C MET A 138 -4.17 3.67 -2.15
N ARG A 139 -4.20 3.83 -3.48
CA ARG A 139 -2.98 4.15 -4.23
C ARG A 139 -2.39 5.47 -3.76
N GLN A 140 -3.20 6.48 -3.47
CA GLN A 140 -2.73 7.77 -2.96
C GLN A 140 -2.27 7.72 -1.50
N LEU A 141 -2.94 6.96 -0.64
CA LEU A 141 -2.50 6.71 0.74
C LEU A 141 -1.06 6.20 0.72
N PHE A 142 -0.81 5.10 0.02
CA PHE A 142 0.53 4.51 -0.07
C PHE A 142 1.51 5.39 -0.83
N SER A 143 1.07 6.11 -1.88
CA SER A 143 1.95 7.06 -2.58
C SER A 143 2.29 8.29 -1.74
N ALA A 144 1.40 8.73 -0.85
CA ALA A 144 1.64 9.83 0.07
C ALA A 144 2.58 9.38 1.20
N LEU A 145 2.46 8.13 1.69
CA LEU A 145 3.44 7.47 2.59
C LEU A 145 4.82 7.50 1.98
N LEU A 146 4.92 7.04 0.74
CA LEU A 146 6.19 7.10 0.03
C LEU A 146 6.73 8.52 -0.06
N LYS A 147 5.93 9.51 -0.45
CA LYS A 147 6.39 10.91 -0.54
C LYS A 147 6.91 11.45 0.80
N THR A 148 6.19 11.22 1.91
CA THR A 148 6.64 11.68 3.24
C THR A 148 7.91 10.98 3.73
N LEU A 149 8.15 9.75 3.28
CA LEU A 149 9.32 8.96 3.67
C LEU A 149 10.52 9.16 2.73
N THR A 150 10.36 9.92 1.63
CA THR A 150 11.37 10.08 0.58
C THR A 150 11.80 11.52 0.33
N GLU A 151 11.34 12.50 1.12
CA GLU A 151 11.83 13.89 0.99
C GLU A 151 13.34 13.97 1.29
N PRO A 152 14.16 14.53 0.37
CA PRO A 152 15.58 14.68 0.59
C PRO A 152 15.84 15.73 1.68
N SER A 153 16.75 15.42 2.60
CA SER A 153 17.48 16.43 3.38
C SER A 153 18.09 17.45 2.44
N ALA A 154 17.43 18.60 2.27
CA ALA A 154 17.95 19.71 1.49
C ALA A 154 19.23 20.22 2.17
N GLN A 155 20.33 20.13 1.43
CA GLN A 155 21.63 20.70 1.75
C GLN A 155 21.49 22.21 1.98
N ASN A 156 21.69 22.66 3.22
CA ASN A 156 22.12 24.03 3.47
C ASN A 156 23.61 24.14 3.13
N LEU A 157 23.93 24.23 1.83
CA LEU A 157 25.16 24.88 1.39
C LEU A 157 24.85 26.38 1.29
N SER A 158 24.91 27.04 2.44
CA SER A 158 25.16 28.47 2.51
C SER A 158 26.60 28.67 2.03
N SER A 159 26.79 28.89 0.73
CA SER A 159 28.02 29.50 0.22
C SER A 159 28.14 30.87 0.89
N GLY A 160 29.11 31.00 1.80
CA GLY A 160 29.69 32.29 2.07
C GLY A 160 30.41 32.74 0.81
N GLU A 161 30.03 33.90 0.31
CA GLU A 161 30.87 35.05 -0.06
C GLU A 161 29.96 36.20 -0.53
#